data_AF-A0A815CLC8-F1
#
_entry.id   AF-A0A815CLC8-F1
#
_cell.length_a   1.000
_cell.length_b   1.000
_cell.length_c   1.000
_cell.angle_alpha   90.00
_cell.angle_beta   90.00
_cell.angle_gamma   90.00
#
_symmetry.space_group_name_H-M   'P 1'
#
loop_
_entity.id
_entity.type
_entity.pdbx_description
1 polymer ?
#
loop_
_entity_poly.entity_id
_entity_poly.type
_entity_poly.pdbx_seq_one_letter_code
_entity_poly.pdbx_strand_id
1 'polypeptide(L)'
;MLGNYNNALHIITTQSSPTTSSSTNQELSAITGITTQSSPTTSSSGTNQELSATTSTTIQSSSTTGSSMNQKSSTITSITTQSSPTTSSSGTSQELSATTSTTIQSSSTASSSTNQELSAITGITTQSSSTASSSTNQELSAITGITTQSSPTTSSSSTNQGLLATTSITTQSSPTTSSSTNQKSSATTSITAQSSSTTGSSMNQELSAITSTTIQSSSTASSSTNQELSAITGITTQSSPTTSSSGTNQELSAATSTTIQSSPTTSSSTNQELSAITGITTQSSPTTSSRGSTNQELSAITSITTQPSPTTSSSSTNQKSSATTSITAQSSPTISSRGSASDC
;
A
#
# COMPACT_ATOMS: atom_id res chain seq x y z
N MET A 1 43.45 6.46 -13.76
CA MET A 1 44.42 7.16 -12.88
C MET A 1 43.73 7.40 -11.55
N LEU A 2 44.21 6.81 -10.46
CA LEU A 2 43.70 7.03 -9.11
C LEU A 2 44.37 8.27 -8.52
N GLY A 3 43.58 9.33 -8.30
CA GLY A 3 43.99 10.54 -7.60
C GLY A 3 43.29 10.62 -6.25
N ASN A 4 44.08 10.59 -5.18
CA ASN A 4 43.64 10.76 -3.80
C ASN A 4 43.38 12.25 -3.54
N TYR A 5 42.12 12.67 -3.40
CA TYR A 5 41.74 14.07 -3.10
C TYR A 5 41.05 14.16 -1.74
N ASN A 6 41.81 14.60 -0.74
CA ASN A 6 41.27 15.03 0.54
C ASN A 6 40.94 16.52 0.51
N ASN A 7 39.73 16.82 0.99
CA ASN A 7 39.21 18.07 1.56
C ASN A 7 38.19 18.87 0.71
N ALA A 8 36.93 18.74 1.16
CA ALA A 8 35.78 19.65 1.10
C ALA A 8 35.20 20.11 -0.27
N LEU A 9 33.92 19.81 -0.48
CA LEU A 9 33.01 20.33 -1.54
C LEU A 9 33.22 19.77 -2.95
N HIS A 10 33.11 18.45 -3.13
CA HIS A 10 32.99 17.89 -4.47
C HIS A 10 31.53 17.62 -4.83
N ILE A 11 31.13 18.15 -5.99
CA ILE A 11 29.98 17.66 -6.76
C ILE A 11 30.56 16.73 -7.83
N ILE A 12 30.09 15.49 -7.88
CA ILE A 12 30.48 14.51 -8.90
C ILE A 12 29.37 14.39 -9.93
N THR A 13 29.70 14.57 -11.21
CA THR A 13 28.78 14.35 -12.32
C THR A 13 29.33 13.29 -13.26
N THR A 14 28.60 12.19 -13.43
CA THR A 14 28.91 11.12 -14.40
C THR A 14 27.79 11.05 -15.44
N GLN A 15 28.12 11.29 -16.72
CA GLN A 15 27.17 11.21 -17.82
C GLN A 15 27.64 10.18 -18.86
N SER A 16 26.73 9.30 -19.26
CA SER A 16 27.01 8.17 -20.17
C SER A 16 25.87 8.03 -21.19
N SER A 17 26.18 8.13 -22.48
CA SER A 17 25.21 7.90 -23.58
C SER A 17 25.79 6.99 -24.68
N PRO A 18 26.26 5.77 -24.34
CA PRO A 18 26.84 4.85 -25.30
C PRO A 18 25.77 4.24 -26.21
N THR A 19 26.17 3.82 -27.40
CA THR A 19 25.27 3.16 -28.34
C THR A 19 24.80 1.80 -27.85
N THR A 20 25.64 1.06 -27.13
CA THR A 20 25.37 -0.30 -26.64
C THR A 20 24.88 -0.27 -25.20
N SER A 21 25.76 -0.38 -24.20
CA SER A 21 25.43 -0.47 -22.78
C SER A 21 26.22 0.51 -21.93
N SER A 22 25.66 0.87 -20.77
CA SER A 22 26.35 1.71 -19.77
C SER A 22 26.31 1.02 -18.42
N SER A 23 27.45 0.95 -17.75
CA SER A 23 27.54 0.53 -16.35
C SER A 23 28.35 1.54 -15.55
N THR A 24 27.84 1.93 -14.39
CA THR A 24 28.51 2.82 -13.45
C THR A 24 28.55 2.16 -12.08
N ASN A 25 29.74 2.02 -11.50
CA ASN A 25 29.94 1.54 -10.14
C ASN A 25 30.75 2.60 -9.39
N GLN A 26 30.22 3.12 -8.28
CA GLN A 26 30.95 4.09 -7.44
C GLN A 26 30.82 3.77 -5.96
N GLU A 27 31.91 3.94 -5.24
CA GLU A 27 31.97 3.93 -3.78
C GLU A 27 32.49 5.30 -3.36
N LEU A 28 31.66 6.08 -2.66
CA LEU A 28 31.90 7.50 -2.41
C LEU A 28 31.51 7.88 -0.98
N SER A 29 32.29 8.76 -0.38
CA SER A 29 32.05 9.21 0.99
C SER A 29 32.33 10.71 1.13
N ALA A 30 31.58 11.38 2.02
CA ALA A 30 31.75 12.78 2.37
C ALA A 30 31.62 13.74 1.17
N ILE A 31 30.57 13.56 0.36
CA ILE A 31 30.34 14.31 -0.89
C ILE A 31 29.15 15.25 -0.74
N THR A 32 29.22 16.44 -1.35
CA THR A 32 28.12 17.40 -1.30
C THR A 32 27.03 17.07 -2.32
N GLY A 33 27.41 16.62 -3.52
CA GLY A 33 26.46 16.25 -4.55
C GLY A 33 26.96 15.15 -5.48
N ILE A 34 26.08 14.25 -5.87
CA ILE A 34 26.35 13.24 -6.90
C ILE A 34 25.21 13.28 -7.93
N THR A 35 25.56 13.36 -9.20
CA THR A 35 24.63 13.24 -10.32
C THR A 35 25.14 12.17 -11.28
N THR A 36 24.37 11.10 -11.47
CA THR A 36 24.67 10.04 -12.44
C THR A 36 23.56 9.97 -13.47
N GLN A 37 23.90 10.16 -14.74
CA GLN A 37 22.97 10.07 -15.87
C GLN A 37 23.46 9.03 -16.87
N SER A 38 22.62 8.03 -17.14
CA SER A 38 22.88 6.96 -18.11
C SER A 38 21.75 6.85 -19.12
N SER A 39 22.04 7.07 -20.41
CA SER A 39 21.05 7.08 -21.48
C SER A 39 21.51 6.31 -22.73
N PRO A 40 21.71 4.97 -22.67
CA PRO A 40 22.13 4.19 -23.81
C PRO A 40 21.00 4.01 -24.85
N THR A 41 21.33 4.09 -26.14
CA THR A 41 20.32 4.11 -27.22
C THR A 41 19.78 2.74 -27.63
N THR A 42 20.50 1.63 -27.39
CA THR A 42 20.05 0.29 -27.85
C THR A 42 20.11 -0.84 -26.83
N SER A 43 20.87 -0.74 -25.74
CA SER A 43 20.95 -1.80 -24.71
C SER A 43 20.66 -1.27 -23.30
N SER A 44 21.05 -2.04 -22.27
CA SER A 44 20.74 -1.78 -20.88
C SER A 44 21.64 -0.74 -20.20
N SER A 45 21.12 -0.15 -19.13
CA SER A 45 21.87 0.70 -18.19
C SER A 45 21.91 0.06 -16.80
N GLY A 46 23.06 0.08 -16.15
CA GLY A 46 23.25 -0.43 -14.80
C GLY A 46 23.99 0.58 -13.94
N THR A 47 23.47 0.88 -12.75
CA THR A 47 24.16 1.75 -11.79
C THR A 47 24.21 1.06 -10.42
N ASN A 48 25.40 0.90 -9.85
CA ASN A 48 25.58 0.44 -8.47
C ASN A 48 26.35 1.49 -7.67
N GLN A 49 25.79 1.96 -6.56
CA GLN A 49 26.43 2.98 -5.72
C GLN A 49 26.47 2.54 -4.27
N GLU A 50 27.60 2.75 -3.62
CA GLU A 50 27.75 2.70 -2.17
C GLU A 50 28.16 4.08 -1.66
N LEU A 51 27.26 4.73 -0.94
CA LEU A 51 27.39 6.14 -0.55
C LEU A 51 27.35 6.30 0.97
N SER A 52 28.23 7.14 1.50
CA SER A 52 28.20 7.54 2.91
C SER A 52 28.34 9.04 3.07
N ALA A 53 27.63 9.62 4.05
CA ALA A 53 27.75 11.02 4.43
C ALA A 53 27.64 11.98 3.22
N THR A 54 26.56 11.83 2.44
CA THR A 54 26.34 12.61 1.22
C THR A 54 25.16 13.57 1.37
N THR A 55 25.28 14.83 0.95
CA THR A 55 24.13 15.75 1.06
C THR A 55 23.06 15.41 0.03
N SER A 56 23.40 15.33 -1.27
CA SER A 56 22.41 15.07 -2.33
C SER A 56 22.91 14.04 -3.33
N THR A 57 22.04 13.12 -3.74
CA THR A 57 22.29 12.15 -4.82
C THR A 57 21.14 12.12 -5.82
N THR A 58 21.45 12.25 -7.10
CA THR A 58 20.52 12.14 -8.20
C THR A 58 21.01 11.09 -9.19
N ILE A 59 20.17 10.08 -9.47
CA ILE A 59 20.46 9.05 -10.48
C ILE A 59 19.33 9.00 -11.49
N GLN A 60 19.69 9.13 -12.76
CA GLN A 60 18.78 9.06 -13.89
C GLN A 60 19.24 8.00 -14.87
N SER A 61 18.38 7.02 -15.14
CA SER A 61 18.64 5.96 -16.12
C SER A 61 17.49 5.88 -17.13
N SER A 62 17.81 6.09 -18.41
CA SER A 62 16.86 6.07 -19.51
C SER A 62 17.41 5.27 -20.69
N SER A 63 17.19 3.95 -20.67
CA SER A 63 17.67 3.03 -21.70
C SER A 63 16.54 2.54 -22.61
N THR A 64 16.84 2.18 -23.85
CA THR A 64 15.81 1.57 -24.71
C THR A 64 15.33 0.22 -24.18
N THR A 65 16.24 -0.63 -23.71
CA THR A 65 15.91 -2.04 -23.41
C THR A 65 15.61 -2.26 -21.93
N GLY A 66 16.46 -1.80 -21.00
CA GLY A 66 16.18 -1.97 -19.57
C GLY A 66 17.19 -1.31 -18.66
N SER A 67 16.76 -0.93 -17.45
CA SER A 67 17.57 -0.23 -16.48
C SER A 67 17.55 -0.93 -15.13
N SER A 68 18.73 -1.04 -14.51
CA SER A 68 18.88 -1.50 -13.15
C SER A 68 19.65 -0.49 -12.30
N MET A 69 19.14 -0.21 -11.11
CA MET A 69 19.80 0.66 -10.14
C MET A 69 19.83 -0.04 -8.79
N ASN A 70 21.03 -0.20 -8.23
CA ASN A 70 21.22 -0.67 -6.87
C ASN A 70 21.95 0.40 -6.08
N GLN A 71 21.45 0.77 -4.90
CA GLN A 71 22.17 1.67 -4.02
C GLN A 71 22.14 1.22 -2.58
N LYS A 72 23.31 1.25 -1.96
CA LYS A 72 23.48 1.18 -0.52
C LYS A 72 23.88 2.56 -0.04
N SER A 73 23.19 3.12 0.94
CA SER A 73 23.56 4.44 1.44
C SER A 73 23.33 4.64 2.93
N SER A 74 24.23 5.40 3.54
CA SER A 74 24.16 5.78 4.94
C SER A 74 24.33 7.29 5.11
N THR A 75 23.48 7.90 5.93
CA THR A 75 23.55 9.33 6.27
C THR A 75 23.47 10.22 5.03
N ILE A 76 22.29 10.29 4.42
CA ILE A 76 22.04 11.15 3.25
C ILE A 76 20.95 12.18 3.51
N THR A 77 21.12 13.43 3.06
CA THR A 77 20.02 14.39 3.17
C THR A 77 18.92 14.10 2.13
N SER A 78 19.28 13.99 0.85
CA SER A 78 18.30 13.74 -0.22
C SER A 78 18.78 12.74 -1.26
N ILE A 79 17.90 11.83 -1.68
CA ILE A 79 18.10 10.91 -2.80
C ILE A 79 16.96 11.06 -3.80
N THR A 80 17.29 11.18 -5.08
CA THR A 80 16.35 11.11 -6.19
C THR A 80 16.81 10.08 -7.21
N THR A 81 15.97 9.08 -7.45
CA THR A 81 16.25 8.00 -8.40
C THR A 81 15.15 7.98 -9.45
N GLN A 82 15.51 8.10 -10.72
CA GLN A 82 14.57 8.04 -11.85
C GLN A 82 15.01 6.99 -12.85
N SER A 83 14.11 6.06 -13.13
CA SER A 83 14.28 4.97 -14.08
C SER A 83 13.17 5.05 -15.12
N SER A 84 13.52 5.14 -16.41
CA SER A 84 12.52 5.30 -17.48
C SER A 84 12.87 4.56 -18.78
N PRO A 85 12.97 3.21 -18.78
CA PRO A 85 13.25 2.46 -19.99
C PRO A 85 12.03 2.34 -20.91
N THR A 86 12.26 2.38 -22.23
CA THR A 86 11.17 2.49 -23.22
C THR A 86 10.53 1.18 -23.62
N THR A 87 11.20 0.02 -23.54
CA THR A 87 10.64 -1.23 -24.10
C THR A 87 10.49 -2.40 -23.14
N SER A 88 11.44 -2.65 -22.23
CA SER A 88 11.37 -3.82 -21.34
C SER A 88 11.17 -3.43 -19.88
N SER A 89 12.20 -3.58 -19.04
CA SER A 89 12.06 -3.61 -17.59
C SER A 89 12.90 -2.55 -16.88
N SER A 90 12.37 -2.06 -15.76
CA SER A 90 13.07 -1.20 -14.81
C SER A 90 13.14 -1.91 -13.46
N GLY A 91 14.33 -2.02 -12.90
CA GLY A 91 14.54 -2.52 -11.54
C GLY A 91 15.28 -1.50 -10.68
N THR A 92 14.75 -1.20 -9.50
CA THR A 92 15.43 -0.37 -8.49
C THR A 92 15.50 -1.13 -7.18
N SER A 93 16.69 -1.22 -6.58
CA SER A 93 16.92 -1.82 -5.27
C SER A 93 17.68 -0.84 -4.39
N GLN A 94 17.17 -0.51 -3.21
CA GLN A 94 17.86 0.43 -2.31
C GLN A 94 17.88 -0.09 -0.87
N GLU A 95 19.05 0.01 -0.25
CA GLU A 95 19.27 -0.17 1.19
C GLU A 95 19.71 1.17 1.76
N LEU A 96 18.82 1.88 2.45
CA LEU A 96 19.07 3.25 2.93
C LEU A 96 18.92 3.36 4.44
N SER A 97 19.86 4.04 5.08
CA SER A 97 19.83 4.32 6.52
C SER A 97 20.11 5.79 6.80
N ALA A 98 19.34 6.36 7.74
CA ALA A 98 19.48 7.73 8.20
C ALA A 98 19.37 8.76 7.06
N THR A 99 18.22 8.76 6.38
CA THR A 99 17.97 9.66 5.23
C THR A 99 16.89 10.68 5.56
N THR A 100 17.04 11.93 5.12
CA THR A 100 15.94 12.91 5.32
C THR A 100 14.83 12.71 4.29
N SER A 101 15.17 12.67 3.00
CA SER A 101 14.20 12.52 1.92
C SER A 101 14.66 11.54 0.84
N THR A 102 13.76 10.67 0.39
CA THR A 102 13.99 9.74 -0.72
C THR A 102 12.84 9.83 -1.72
N THR A 103 13.16 10.05 -3.00
CA THR A 103 12.19 10.02 -4.11
C THR A 103 12.63 9.00 -5.15
N ILE A 104 11.73 8.07 -5.49
CA ILE A 104 11.98 7.03 -6.48
C ILE A 104 10.86 7.07 -7.50
N GLN A 105 11.23 7.21 -8.76
CA GLN A 105 10.31 7.17 -9.89
C GLN A 105 10.75 6.08 -10.86
N SER A 106 9.95 5.03 -10.95
CA SER A 106 10.16 3.92 -11.88
C SER A 106 9.06 3.91 -12.91
N SER A 107 9.40 4.10 -14.18
CA SER A 107 8.45 4.00 -15.28
C SER A 107 8.95 3.14 -16.42
N SER A 108 8.11 2.28 -16.99
CA SER A 108 8.52 1.43 -18.11
C SER A 108 7.34 0.95 -18.96
N THR A 109 7.59 0.58 -20.20
CA THR A 109 6.52 0.01 -21.04
C THR A 109 6.17 -1.43 -20.62
N ALA A 110 7.12 -2.32 -20.29
CA ALA A 110 6.76 -3.69 -19.91
C ALA A 110 6.56 -3.84 -18.39
N SER A 111 7.63 -3.77 -17.60
CA SER A 111 7.55 -4.05 -16.16
C SER A 111 8.43 -3.14 -15.30
N SER A 112 7.96 -2.82 -14.09
CA SER A 112 8.72 -2.05 -13.10
C SER A 112 8.76 -2.81 -11.77
N SER A 113 9.94 -2.93 -11.18
CA SER A 113 10.13 -3.48 -9.84
C SER A 113 10.93 -2.53 -8.97
N THR A 114 10.48 -2.34 -7.74
CA THR A 114 11.16 -1.53 -6.72
C THR A 114 11.25 -2.33 -5.42
N ASN A 115 12.46 -2.55 -4.91
CA ASN A 115 12.73 -3.26 -3.66
C ASN A 115 13.50 -2.34 -2.70
N GLN A 116 12.99 -2.15 -1.49
CA GLN A 116 13.54 -1.17 -0.56
C GLN A 116 13.70 -1.75 0.84
N GLU A 117 14.88 -1.57 1.43
CA GLU A 117 15.11 -1.79 2.85
C GLU A 117 15.56 -0.46 3.46
N LEU A 118 14.69 0.17 4.25
CA LEU A 118 14.88 1.55 4.68
C LEU A 118 14.72 1.69 6.18
N SER A 119 15.66 2.40 6.80
CA SER A 119 15.69 2.64 8.24
C SER A 119 15.96 4.09 8.58
N ALA A 120 15.24 4.62 9.56
CA ALA A 120 15.41 5.99 10.07
C ALA A 120 15.28 7.06 8.97
N ILE A 121 14.13 7.11 8.29
CA ILE A 121 13.87 8.08 7.21
C ILE A 121 12.74 9.05 7.57
N THR A 122 12.91 10.33 7.23
CA THR A 122 11.87 11.34 7.48
C THR A 122 10.77 11.34 6.41
N GLY A 123 11.14 11.20 5.12
CA GLY A 123 10.17 11.13 4.02
C GLY A 123 10.58 10.21 2.88
N ILE A 124 9.65 9.39 2.41
CA ILE A 124 9.82 8.52 1.23
C ILE A 124 8.65 8.75 0.28
N THR A 125 8.95 8.95 -1.00
CA THR A 125 7.97 8.93 -2.09
C THR A 125 8.42 7.93 -3.15
N THR A 126 7.59 6.92 -3.41
CA THR A 126 7.81 5.90 -4.44
C THR A 126 6.67 5.98 -5.45
N GLN A 127 7.00 6.21 -6.71
CA GLN A 127 6.05 6.24 -7.81
C GLN A 127 6.44 5.19 -8.86
N SER A 128 5.53 4.26 -9.11
CA SER A 128 5.68 3.20 -10.10
C SER A 128 4.58 3.31 -11.15
N SER A 129 4.96 3.49 -12.42
CA SER A 129 4.00 3.54 -13.54
C SER A 129 4.51 2.77 -14.73
N SER A 130 3.87 1.64 -15.02
CA SER A 130 4.22 0.79 -16.16
C SER A 130 3.03 0.50 -17.06
N THR A 131 3.23 0.22 -18.34
CA THR A 131 2.10 -0.22 -19.17
C THR A 131 1.60 -1.58 -18.70
N ALA A 132 2.46 -2.61 -18.65
CA ALA A 132 2.03 -3.96 -18.24
C ALA A 132 1.96 -4.14 -16.72
N SER A 133 3.08 -4.24 -15.99
CA SER A 133 3.05 -4.62 -14.56
C SER A 133 4.03 -3.86 -13.65
N SER A 134 3.58 -3.61 -12.41
CA SER A 134 4.39 -2.97 -11.37
C SER A 134 4.42 -3.78 -10.09
N SER A 135 5.60 -3.92 -9.49
CA SER A 135 5.79 -4.51 -8.17
C SER A 135 6.61 -3.59 -7.27
N THR A 136 6.16 -3.43 -6.03
CA THR A 136 6.88 -2.68 -5.00
C THR A 136 6.94 -3.53 -3.73
N ASN A 137 8.14 -3.80 -3.23
CA ASN A 137 8.37 -4.46 -1.94
C ASN A 137 9.18 -3.52 -1.05
N GLN A 138 8.71 -3.24 0.17
CA GLN A 138 9.46 -2.39 1.10
C GLN A 138 9.46 -2.95 2.51
N GLU A 139 10.64 -3.02 3.12
CA GLU A 139 10.85 -3.23 4.54
C GLU A 139 11.31 -1.92 5.16
N LEU A 140 10.50 -1.38 6.06
CA LEU A 140 10.58 0.01 6.51
C LEU A 140 10.59 0.05 8.04
N SER A 141 11.57 0.74 8.62
CA SER A 141 11.71 0.88 10.07
C SER A 141 11.99 2.32 10.47
N ALA A 142 11.30 2.81 11.50
CA ALA A 142 11.49 4.16 12.05
C ALA A 142 11.30 5.27 11.00
N ILE A 143 10.10 5.35 10.40
CA ILE A 143 9.81 6.27 9.30
C ILE A 143 8.78 7.32 9.70
N THR A 144 8.97 8.58 9.29
CA THR A 144 8.01 9.67 9.60
C THR A 144 6.92 9.84 8.52
N GLY A 145 7.23 9.60 7.24
CA GLY A 145 6.24 9.69 6.17
C GLY A 145 6.57 8.82 4.96
N ILE A 146 5.57 8.08 4.49
CA ILE A 146 5.66 7.23 3.29
C ILE A 146 4.50 7.53 2.37
N THR A 147 4.80 7.78 1.10
CA THR A 147 3.84 7.82 0.01
C THR A 147 4.26 6.83 -1.05
N THR A 148 3.41 5.82 -1.33
CA THR A 148 3.62 4.87 -2.42
C THR A 148 2.46 4.95 -3.40
N GLN A 149 2.76 5.23 -4.66
CA GLN A 149 1.77 5.31 -5.73
C GLN A 149 2.12 4.34 -6.86
N SER A 150 1.19 3.44 -7.16
CA SER A 150 1.30 2.47 -8.25
C SER A 150 0.11 2.64 -9.20
N SER A 151 0.37 2.95 -10.47
CA SER A 151 -0.70 3.19 -11.46
C SER A 151 -0.32 2.65 -12.84
N PRO A 152 -0.29 1.32 -13.03
CA PRO A 152 -0.04 0.74 -14.33
C PRO A 152 -1.29 0.75 -15.23
N THR A 153 -1.11 0.93 -16.53
CA THR A 153 -2.24 1.20 -17.44
C THR A 153 -2.97 -0.03 -17.97
N THR A 154 -2.38 -1.24 -18.00
CA THR A 154 -3.04 -2.37 -18.67
C THR A 154 -3.13 -3.69 -17.92
N SER A 155 -2.25 -4.03 -16.97
CA SER A 155 -2.33 -5.34 -16.27
C SER A 155 -2.43 -5.23 -14.75
N SER A 156 -1.32 -5.21 -14.02
CA SER A 156 -1.37 -5.50 -12.59
C SER A 156 -0.40 -4.67 -11.75
N SER A 157 -0.82 -4.35 -10.53
CA SER A 157 0.05 -3.76 -9.50
C SER A 157 0.05 -4.59 -8.24
N SER A 158 1.24 -4.89 -7.72
CA SER A 158 1.41 -5.54 -6.42
C SER A 158 2.28 -4.68 -5.51
N THR A 159 1.82 -4.42 -4.30
CA THR A 159 2.55 -3.68 -3.27
C THR A 159 2.62 -4.52 -2.00
N ASN A 160 3.83 -4.83 -1.52
CA ASN A 160 4.04 -5.55 -0.27
C ASN A 160 4.89 -4.70 0.68
N GLN A 161 4.41 -4.48 1.91
CA GLN A 161 5.10 -3.62 2.87
C GLN A 161 5.20 -4.31 4.24
N GLY A 162 6.41 -4.35 4.80
CA GLY A 162 6.65 -4.62 6.22
C GLY A 162 7.06 -3.32 6.90
N LEU A 163 6.31 -2.87 7.91
CA LEU A 163 6.52 -1.56 8.54
C LEU A 163 6.63 -1.69 10.06
N LEU A 164 7.66 -1.07 10.61
CA LEU A 164 7.89 -0.98 12.06
C LEU A 164 8.07 0.48 12.46
N ALA A 165 7.37 0.92 13.51
CA ALA A 165 7.53 2.24 14.12
C ALA A 165 7.39 3.39 13.11
N THR A 166 6.20 3.59 12.56
CA THR A 166 5.96 4.57 11.49
C THR A 166 4.95 5.64 11.87
N THR A 167 5.16 6.90 11.47
CA THR A 167 4.17 7.96 11.78
C THR A 167 3.02 7.96 10.78
N SER A 168 3.29 8.10 9.47
CA SER A 168 2.23 8.17 8.45
C SER A 168 2.56 7.36 7.20
N ILE A 169 1.58 6.59 6.72
CA ILE A 169 1.67 5.82 5.48
C ILE A 169 0.47 6.14 4.58
N THR A 170 0.76 6.45 3.32
CA THR A 170 -0.22 6.54 2.25
C THR A 170 0.18 5.59 1.12
N THR A 171 -0.67 4.63 0.82
CA THR A 171 -0.49 3.71 -0.32
C THR A 171 -1.69 3.84 -1.26
N GLN A 172 -1.43 4.12 -2.54
CA GLN A 172 -2.44 4.20 -3.57
C GLN A 172 -2.08 3.29 -4.75
N SER A 173 -2.94 2.31 -5.03
CA SER A 173 -2.83 1.41 -6.17
C SER A 173 -4.05 1.60 -7.08
N SER A 174 -3.84 1.94 -8.35
CA SER A 174 -4.92 2.18 -9.32
C SER A 174 -4.68 1.60 -10.72
N PRO A 175 -4.45 0.28 -10.85
CA PRO A 175 -4.30 -0.40 -12.13
C PRO A 175 -5.63 -0.57 -12.87
N THR A 176 -5.59 -0.67 -14.20
CA THR A 176 -6.80 -0.95 -15.00
C THR A 176 -7.40 -2.32 -14.67
N THR A 177 -6.62 -3.39 -14.56
CA THR A 177 -7.14 -4.77 -14.40
C THR A 177 -7.12 -5.24 -12.95
N SER A 178 -5.96 -5.39 -12.31
CA SER A 178 -5.91 -5.93 -10.94
C SER A 178 -4.89 -5.28 -10.02
N SER A 179 -5.30 -5.08 -8.76
CA SER A 179 -4.46 -4.54 -7.68
C SER A 179 -4.39 -5.51 -6.51
N SER A 180 -3.19 -5.67 -5.96
CA SER A 180 -2.95 -6.38 -4.71
C SER A 180 -2.09 -5.52 -3.79
N THR A 181 -2.57 -5.29 -2.58
CA THR A 181 -1.80 -4.59 -1.53
C THR A 181 -1.74 -5.47 -0.30
N ASN A 182 -0.54 -5.82 0.14
CA ASN A 182 -0.29 -6.54 1.38
C ASN A 182 0.52 -5.65 2.33
N GLN A 183 0.05 -5.41 3.54
CA GLN A 183 0.83 -4.64 4.53
C GLN A 183 0.82 -5.30 5.90
N LYS A 184 2.00 -5.48 6.45
CA LYS A 184 2.23 -5.83 7.85
C LYS A 184 2.77 -4.61 8.56
N SER A 185 2.10 -4.12 9.60
CA SER A 185 2.54 -2.93 10.32
C SER A 185 2.44 -3.09 11.83
N SER A 186 3.44 -2.60 12.55
CA SER A 186 3.43 -2.50 14.00
C SER A 186 3.86 -1.12 14.47
N ALA A 187 3.16 -0.60 15.49
CA ALA A 187 3.43 0.68 16.14
C ALA A 187 3.40 1.85 15.16
N THR A 188 2.22 2.10 14.59
CA THR A 188 2.04 3.15 13.59
C THR A 188 0.99 4.17 13.99
N THR A 189 1.21 5.46 13.71
CA THR A 189 0.20 6.47 14.04
C THR A 189 -0.96 6.45 13.04
N SER A 190 -0.67 6.55 11.74
CA SER A 190 -1.71 6.62 10.71
C SER A 190 -1.40 5.78 9.47
N ILE A 191 -2.40 5.06 8.98
CA ILE A 191 -2.35 4.31 7.72
C ILE A 191 -3.52 4.72 6.82
N THR A 192 -3.23 5.07 5.57
CA THR A 192 -4.21 5.23 4.49
C THR A 192 -3.83 4.30 3.34
N ALA A 193 -4.70 3.36 3.02
CA ALA A 193 -4.50 2.43 1.91
C ALA A 193 -5.71 2.48 0.97
N GLN A 194 -5.45 2.79 -0.30
CA GLN A 194 -6.46 2.83 -1.34
C GLN A 194 -6.07 1.89 -2.48
N SER A 195 -6.97 1.00 -2.85
CA SER A 195 -6.81 0.07 -3.95
C SER A 195 -8.04 0.14 -4.86
N SER A 196 -7.81 0.48 -6.13
CA SER A 196 -8.86 0.66 -7.13
C SER A 196 -8.52 -0.06 -8.43
N SER A 197 -9.45 -0.81 -9.03
CA SER A 197 -9.22 -1.40 -10.36
C SER A 197 -10.52 -1.73 -11.10
N THR A 198 -10.47 -2.01 -12.39
CA THR A 198 -11.68 -2.43 -13.13
C THR A 198 -12.05 -3.88 -12.78
N THR A 199 -11.09 -4.81 -12.78
CA THR A 199 -11.42 -6.24 -12.67
C THR A 199 -11.35 -6.77 -11.24
N GLY A 200 -10.28 -6.48 -10.49
CA GLY A 200 -10.08 -7.13 -9.19
C GLY A 200 -9.15 -6.37 -8.24
N SER A 201 -9.65 -6.04 -7.05
CA SER A 201 -8.84 -5.41 -5.99
C SER A 201 -8.78 -6.30 -4.76
N SER A 202 -7.57 -6.63 -4.30
CA SER A 202 -7.34 -7.35 -3.05
C SER A 202 -6.49 -6.53 -2.09
N MET A 203 -6.89 -6.48 -0.83
CA MET A 203 -6.09 -5.95 0.27
C MET A 203 -5.99 -6.96 1.39
N ASN A 204 -4.77 -7.23 1.87
CA ASN A 204 -4.53 -8.01 3.07
C ASN A 204 -3.68 -7.19 4.04
N GLN A 205 -4.18 -6.93 5.25
CA GLN A 205 -3.45 -6.14 6.22
C GLN A 205 -3.38 -6.82 7.59
N GLU A 206 -2.17 -6.93 8.12
CA GLU A 206 -1.88 -7.39 9.48
C GLU A 206 -1.33 -6.20 10.26
N LEU A 207 -2.18 -5.53 11.05
CA LEU A 207 -1.85 -4.26 11.69
C LEU A 207 -1.96 -4.37 13.22
N SER A 208 -0.92 -3.92 13.92
CA SER A 208 -0.87 -3.92 15.38
C SER A 208 -0.47 -2.56 15.94
N ALA A 209 -1.09 -2.15 17.04
CA ALA A 209 -0.78 -0.92 17.76
C ALA A 209 -0.87 0.33 16.85
N ILE A 210 -2.07 0.58 16.31
CA ILE A 210 -2.32 1.68 15.37
C ILE A 210 -3.27 2.71 15.98
N THR A 211 -2.99 4.00 15.77
CA THR A 211 -3.93 5.05 16.21
C THR A 211 -5.10 5.19 15.23
N SER A 212 -4.82 5.32 13.93
CA SER A 212 -5.86 5.47 12.90
C SER A 212 -5.53 4.71 11.62
N THR A 213 -6.53 4.03 11.07
CA THR A 213 -6.42 3.31 9.80
C THR A 213 -7.62 3.61 8.91
N THR A 214 -7.36 4.01 7.67
CA THR A 214 -8.37 4.15 6.61
C THR A 214 -8.01 3.23 5.44
N ILE A 215 -8.94 2.36 5.06
CA ILE A 215 -8.75 1.37 4.00
C ILE A 215 -9.91 1.48 3.04
N GLN A 216 -9.60 1.72 1.76
CA GLN A 216 -10.60 1.87 0.72
C GLN A 216 -10.32 0.91 -0.45
N SER A 217 -11.20 -0.07 -0.64
CA SER A 217 -11.20 -0.96 -1.81
C SER A 217 -12.34 -0.59 -2.75
N SER A 218 -12.01 -0.37 -4.02
CA SER A 218 -13.00 -0.13 -5.08
C SER A 218 -12.67 -0.99 -6.29
N SER A 219 -13.69 -1.60 -6.87
CA SER A 219 -13.51 -2.37 -8.10
C SER A 219 -14.76 -2.40 -8.96
N THR A 220 -14.64 -2.41 -10.28
CA THR A 220 -15.83 -2.60 -11.11
C THR A 220 -16.40 -4.00 -10.92
N ALA A 221 -15.59 -5.05 -10.98
CA ALA A 221 -16.05 -6.44 -10.83
C ALA A 221 -15.96 -6.99 -9.40
N SER A 222 -14.77 -7.26 -8.87
CA SER A 222 -14.61 -7.90 -7.54
C SER A 222 -13.62 -7.23 -6.60
N SER A 223 -13.98 -7.18 -5.31
CA SER A 223 -13.12 -6.66 -4.24
C SER A 223 -13.05 -7.64 -3.08
N SER A 224 -11.83 -7.86 -2.56
CA SER A 224 -11.59 -8.62 -1.33
C SER A 224 -10.74 -7.81 -0.36
N THR A 225 -11.08 -7.87 0.91
CA THR A 225 -10.32 -7.23 1.99
C THR A 225 -10.24 -8.20 3.16
N ASN A 226 -9.02 -8.61 3.53
CA ASN A 226 -8.77 -9.44 4.71
C ASN A 226 -7.91 -8.66 5.69
N GLN A 227 -8.35 -8.59 6.94
CA GLN A 227 -7.68 -7.77 7.94
C GLN A 227 -7.53 -8.53 9.25
N GLU A 228 -6.31 -8.56 9.76
CA GLU A 228 -6.01 -8.98 11.12
C GLU A 228 -5.50 -7.75 11.88
N LEU A 229 -6.29 -7.29 12.84
CA LEU A 229 -6.11 -5.98 13.46
C LEU A 229 -6.07 -6.13 14.98
N SER A 230 -5.06 -5.57 15.62
CA SER A 230 -4.87 -5.66 17.07
C SER A 230 -4.48 -4.33 17.68
N ALA A 231 -5.09 -3.97 18.81
CA ALA A 231 -4.79 -2.73 19.55
C ALA A 231 -4.94 -1.46 18.68
N ILE A 232 -6.15 -1.22 18.17
CA ILE A 232 -6.42 -0.11 17.25
C ILE A 232 -7.36 0.94 17.87
N THR A 233 -7.01 2.22 17.78
CA THR A 233 -7.90 3.27 18.31
C THR A 233 -9.05 3.58 17.35
N GLY A 234 -8.77 3.75 16.06
CA GLY A 234 -9.77 4.03 15.03
C GLY A 234 -9.53 3.27 13.72
N ILE A 235 -10.57 2.62 13.19
CA ILE A 235 -10.53 1.97 11.88
C ILE A 235 -11.72 2.43 11.06
N THR A 236 -11.46 2.81 9.80
CA THR A 236 -12.48 2.98 8.78
C THR A 236 -12.15 2.09 7.58
N THR A 237 -13.03 1.14 7.28
CA THR A 237 -12.93 0.30 6.09
C THR A 237 -14.10 0.60 5.16
N GLN A 238 -13.81 0.95 3.91
CA GLN A 238 -14.81 1.19 2.88
C GLN A 238 -14.59 0.26 1.68
N SER A 239 -15.61 -0.50 1.32
CA SER A 239 -15.63 -1.38 0.15
C SER A 239 -16.80 -0.99 -0.76
N SER A 240 -16.54 -0.66 -2.03
CA SER A 240 -17.59 -0.17 -2.94
C SER A 240 -17.49 -0.75 -4.36
N PRO A 241 -17.74 -2.06 -4.58
CA PRO A 241 -17.73 -2.62 -5.91
C PRO A 241 -19.01 -2.34 -6.70
N THR A 242 -18.88 -1.99 -7.98
CA THR A 242 -20.02 -1.52 -8.79
C THR A 242 -20.80 -2.62 -9.51
N THR A 243 -20.33 -3.87 -9.65
CA THR A 243 -21.08 -4.86 -10.46
C THR A 243 -21.22 -6.28 -9.92
N SER A 244 -20.25 -6.93 -9.25
CA SER A 244 -20.33 -8.40 -9.09
C SER A 244 -20.22 -8.93 -7.66
N SER A 245 -19.18 -8.60 -6.89
CA SER A 245 -19.02 -9.15 -5.53
C SER A 245 -18.06 -8.37 -4.64
N SER A 246 -18.34 -8.37 -3.33
CA SER A 246 -17.44 -7.87 -2.28
C SER A 246 -17.28 -8.91 -1.18
N GLY A 247 -16.03 -9.19 -0.80
CA GLY A 247 -15.70 -10.02 0.36
C GLY A 247 -14.91 -9.22 1.39
N THR A 248 -15.31 -9.28 2.65
CA THR A 248 -14.57 -8.68 3.76
C THR A 248 -14.47 -9.69 4.90
N ASN A 249 -13.25 -10.05 5.30
CA ASN A 249 -12.99 -10.84 6.49
C ASN A 249 -12.14 -10.00 7.45
N GLN A 250 -12.61 -9.84 8.68
CA GLN A 250 -11.88 -9.09 9.69
C GLN A 250 -11.77 -9.91 10.97
N GLU A 251 -10.55 -10.01 11.47
CA GLU A 251 -10.27 -10.34 12.86
C GLU A 251 -9.81 -9.06 13.54
N LEU A 252 -10.52 -8.66 14.60
CA LEU A 252 -10.23 -7.45 15.33
C LEU A 252 -10.18 -7.74 16.83
N SER A 253 -9.04 -7.45 17.43
CA SER A 253 -8.81 -7.59 18.86
C SER A 253 -8.43 -6.25 19.47
N ALA A 254 -9.08 -5.88 20.57
CA ALA A 254 -8.80 -4.66 21.33
C ALA A 254 -8.90 -3.39 20.46
N ALA A 255 -10.11 -2.93 20.17
CA ALA A 255 -10.32 -1.69 19.43
C ALA A 255 -11.28 -0.71 20.12
N THR A 256 -11.02 0.58 19.94
CA THR A 256 -11.90 1.61 20.53
C THR A 256 -13.05 1.94 19.60
N SER A 257 -12.79 2.24 18.33
CA SER A 257 -13.82 2.60 17.35
C SER A 257 -13.55 1.96 16.00
N THR A 258 -14.55 1.27 15.45
CA THR A 258 -14.49 0.63 14.14
C THR A 258 -15.70 1.03 13.30
N THR A 259 -15.46 1.53 12.09
CA THR A 259 -16.50 1.81 11.11
C THR A 259 -16.23 0.97 9.86
N ILE A 260 -17.23 0.22 9.43
CA ILE A 260 -17.17 -0.59 8.21
C ILE A 260 -18.34 -0.19 7.33
N GLN A 261 -18.03 0.21 6.10
CA GLN A 261 -19.02 0.59 5.11
C GLN A 261 -18.85 -0.24 3.84
N SER A 262 -19.93 -0.93 3.46
CA SER A 262 -19.98 -1.74 2.24
C SER A 262 -21.13 -1.28 1.34
N SER A 263 -20.87 -1.03 0.07
CA SER A 263 -21.89 -0.59 -0.91
C SER A 263 -21.81 -1.38 -2.22
N PRO A 264 -22.09 -2.69 -2.21
CA PRO A 264 -22.06 -3.53 -3.41
C PRO A 264 -23.33 -3.40 -4.25
N THR A 265 -23.23 -3.52 -5.57
CA THR A 265 -24.42 -3.53 -6.44
C THR A 265 -25.19 -4.86 -6.42
N THR A 266 -24.50 -6.01 -6.25
CA THR A 266 -25.09 -7.36 -6.49
C THR A 266 -24.89 -8.37 -5.36
N SER A 267 -23.69 -8.53 -4.80
CA SER A 267 -23.47 -9.47 -3.69
C SER A 267 -22.36 -9.03 -2.73
N SER A 268 -22.53 -9.34 -1.44
CA SER A 268 -21.50 -9.11 -0.42
C SER A 268 -21.52 -10.16 0.68
N SER A 269 -20.34 -10.53 1.12
CA SER A 269 -20.13 -11.33 2.33
C SER A 269 -19.19 -10.62 3.28
N THR A 270 -19.58 -10.51 4.55
CA THR A 270 -18.76 -9.96 5.62
C THR A 270 -18.67 -10.96 6.76
N ASN A 271 -17.47 -11.40 7.11
CA ASN A 271 -17.22 -12.26 8.28
C ASN A 271 -16.33 -11.52 9.27
N GLN A 272 -16.77 -11.44 10.52
CA GLN A 272 -16.11 -10.67 11.56
C GLN A 272 -15.89 -11.53 12.80
N GLU A 273 -14.66 -11.58 13.28
CA GLU A 273 -14.33 -12.05 14.62
C GLU A 273 -13.84 -10.84 15.43
N LEU A 274 -14.62 -10.44 16.43
CA LEU A 274 -14.42 -9.20 17.18
C LEU A 274 -14.27 -9.51 18.66
N SER A 275 -13.18 -9.06 19.25
CA SER A 275 -12.87 -9.26 20.67
C SER A 275 -12.45 -7.96 21.34
N ALA A 276 -13.01 -7.65 22.51
CA ALA A 276 -12.66 -6.49 23.32
C ALA A 276 -12.82 -5.15 22.57
N ILE A 277 -14.01 -4.90 22.01
CA ILE A 277 -14.30 -3.69 21.23
C ILE A 277 -15.21 -2.73 22.00
N THR A 278 -14.85 -1.45 22.03
CA THR A 278 -15.69 -0.42 22.69
C THR A 278 -16.85 0.02 21.79
N GLY A 279 -16.60 0.24 20.50
CA GLY A 279 -17.65 0.62 19.55
C GLY A 279 -17.38 0.09 18.14
N ILE A 280 -18.40 -0.52 17.55
CA ILE A 280 -18.40 -0.86 16.13
C ILE A 280 -19.68 -0.37 15.45
N THR A 281 -19.50 0.21 14.27
CA THR A 281 -20.57 0.61 13.35
C THR A 281 -20.38 -0.10 12.03
N THR A 282 -21.39 -0.86 11.61
CA THR A 282 -21.39 -1.58 10.35
C THR A 282 -22.55 -1.08 9.49
N GLN A 283 -22.25 -0.49 8.35
CA GLN A 283 -23.23 0.01 7.39
C GLN A 283 -23.14 -0.76 6.07
N SER A 284 -24.28 -1.22 5.57
CA SER A 284 -24.37 -1.88 4.27
C SER A 284 -25.46 -1.25 3.41
N SER A 285 -25.05 -0.68 2.27
CA SER A 285 -25.93 0.07 1.37
C SER A 285 -25.90 -0.44 -0.07
N PRO A 286 -26.53 -1.58 -0.38
CA PRO A 286 -26.63 -2.06 -1.76
C PRO A 286 -27.64 -1.27 -2.61
N THR A 287 -27.33 -1.10 -3.90
CA THR A 287 -28.11 -0.28 -4.84
C THR A 287 -29.18 -1.05 -5.63
N THR A 288 -29.08 -2.38 -5.76
CA THR A 288 -30.05 -3.23 -6.50
C THR A 288 -30.17 -4.63 -5.86
N SER A 289 -31.13 -5.46 -6.32
CA SER A 289 -31.42 -6.85 -5.88
C SER A 289 -30.18 -7.64 -5.46
N SER A 290 -29.79 -7.52 -4.20
CA SER A 290 -28.52 -8.05 -3.70
C SER A 290 -28.72 -9.16 -2.70
N ARG A 291 -27.76 -10.08 -2.67
CA ARG A 291 -27.63 -11.08 -1.61
C ARG A 291 -26.48 -10.67 -0.70
N GLY A 292 -26.83 -10.34 0.54
CA GLY A 292 -25.86 -9.95 1.57
C GLY A 292 -25.84 -10.97 2.69
N SER A 293 -24.66 -11.41 3.12
CA SER A 293 -24.49 -12.21 4.33
C SER A 293 -23.48 -11.57 5.27
N THR A 294 -23.87 -11.40 6.53
CA THR A 294 -22.98 -10.92 7.59
C THR A 294 -22.94 -11.98 8.70
N ASN A 295 -21.75 -12.51 8.99
CA ASN A 295 -21.52 -13.39 10.12
C ASN A 295 -20.60 -12.70 11.12
N GLN A 296 -21.00 -12.64 12.39
CA GLN A 296 -20.22 -11.98 13.44
C GLN A 296 -20.07 -12.91 14.65
N GLU A 297 -18.83 -13.13 15.06
CA GLU A 297 -18.49 -13.68 16.37
C GLU A 297 -18.00 -12.54 17.25
N LEU A 298 -18.70 -12.31 18.35
CA LEU A 298 -18.54 -11.14 19.22
C LEU A 298 -18.16 -11.59 20.63
N SER A 299 -17.06 -11.06 21.15
CA SER A 299 -16.61 -11.30 22.52
C SER A 299 -16.25 -9.98 23.20
N ALA A 300 -16.78 -9.73 24.40
CA ALA A 300 -16.46 -8.54 25.20
C ALA A 300 -16.69 -7.22 24.44
N ILE A 301 -17.88 -7.03 23.87
CA ILE A 301 -18.23 -5.84 23.09
C ILE A 301 -19.05 -4.87 23.94
N THR A 302 -18.68 -3.60 23.98
CA THR A 302 -19.46 -2.58 24.71
C THR A 302 -20.67 -2.11 23.89
N SER A 303 -20.46 -1.77 22.62
CA SER A 303 -21.54 -1.31 21.73
C SER A 303 -21.33 -1.76 20.28
N ILE A 304 -22.41 -2.25 19.67
CA ILE A 304 -22.48 -2.54 18.23
C ILE A 304 -23.71 -1.88 17.62
N THR A 305 -23.49 -1.20 16.49
CA THR A 305 -24.55 -0.62 15.66
C THR A 305 -24.47 -1.23 14.26
N THR A 306 -25.56 -1.89 13.83
CA THR A 306 -25.66 -2.45 12.47
C THR A 306 -26.82 -1.79 11.74
N GLN A 307 -26.54 -1.22 10.56
CA GLN A 307 -27.52 -0.53 9.72
C GLN A 307 -27.53 -1.08 8.28
N PRO A 308 -28.52 -1.92 7.93
CA PRO A 308 -28.81 -2.29 6.54
C PRO A 308 -29.67 -1.23 5.81
N SER A 309 -29.38 -0.99 4.52
CA SER A 309 -30.19 -0.11 3.65
C SER A 309 -31.60 -0.65 3.34
N PRO A 310 -32.55 0.23 2.95
CA PRO A 310 -33.97 -0.08 2.76
C PRO A 310 -34.37 -0.67 1.39
N THR A 311 -33.44 -1.15 0.56
CA THR A 311 -33.75 -1.59 -0.82
C THR A 311 -33.99 -3.10 -0.93
N THR A 312 -34.69 -3.50 -2.00
CA THR A 312 -35.25 -4.84 -2.29
C THR A 312 -34.23 -5.98 -2.33
N SER A 313 -33.68 -6.37 -1.18
CA SER A 313 -32.56 -7.32 -1.07
C SER A 313 -32.82 -8.43 -0.06
N SER A 314 -32.34 -9.64 -0.37
CA SER A 314 -32.27 -10.75 0.58
C SER A 314 -30.98 -10.62 1.39
N SER A 315 -31.07 -10.11 2.61
CA SER A 315 -29.95 -10.03 3.55
C SER A 315 -30.15 -10.99 4.72
N SER A 316 -29.07 -11.62 5.17
CA SER A 316 -29.04 -12.46 6.37
C SER A 316 -27.90 -12.02 7.28
N THR A 317 -28.20 -11.93 8.58
CA THR A 317 -27.21 -11.60 9.61
C THR A 317 -27.25 -12.67 10.68
N ASN A 318 -26.11 -13.34 10.89
CA ASN A 318 -25.90 -14.29 11.98
C ASN A 318 -24.94 -13.67 12.99
N GLN A 319 -25.34 -13.66 14.25
CA GLN A 319 -24.51 -13.13 15.33
C GLN A 319 -24.43 -14.15 16.46
N LYS A 320 -23.20 -14.45 16.86
CA LYS A 320 -22.90 -15.20 18.08
C LYS A 320 -22.17 -14.26 19.01
N SER A 321 -22.73 -14.02 20.19
CA SER A 321 -22.14 -13.08 21.15
C SER A 321 -21.86 -13.70 22.50
N SER A 322 -20.82 -13.22 23.17
CA SER A 322 -20.51 -13.55 24.55
C SER A 322 -20.02 -12.27 25.25
N ALA A 323 -20.65 -11.92 26.37
CA ALA A 323 -20.34 -10.70 27.14
C ALA A 323 -20.47 -9.38 26.35
N THR A 324 -21.62 -9.17 25.68
CA THR A 324 -21.94 -7.91 24.99
C THR A 324 -22.84 -7.02 25.87
N THR A 325 -22.51 -5.72 25.99
CA THR A 325 -23.27 -4.79 26.84
C THR A 325 -24.47 -4.16 26.12
N SER A 326 -24.32 -3.77 24.85
CA SER A 326 -25.40 -3.14 24.07
C SER A 326 -25.33 -3.50 22.59
N ILE A 327 -26.48 -3.91 22.03
CA ILE A 327 -26.66 -4.23 20.61
C ILE A 327 -27.78 -3.36 20.06
N THR A 328 -27.47 -2.53 19.06
CA THR A 328 -28.47 -1.75 18.32
C THR A 328 -28.49 -2.21 16.87
N ALA A 329 -29.57 -2.86 16.46
CA ALA A 329 -29.83 -3.18 15.05
C ALA A 329 -31.00 -2.32 14.56
N GLN A 330 -30.77 -1.46 13.59
CA GLN A 330 -31.86 -0.68 12.97
C GLN A 330 -32.43 -1.46 11.78
N SER A 331 -33.68 -1.89 11.86
CA SER A 331 -34.37 -2.52 10.74
C SER A 331 -35.00 -1.46 9.83
N SER A 332 -34.77 -1.55 8.52
CA SER A 332 -35.52 -0.77 7.52
C SER A 332 -36.90 -1.41 7.25
N PRO A 333 -37.96 -0.65 6.91
CA PRO A 333 -39.31 -1.21 6.76
C PRO A 333 -39.52 -1.96 5.42
N THR A 334 -39.89 -3.26 5.51
CA THR A 334 -40.62 -4.16 4.53
C THR A 334 -39.94 -4.51 3.18
N ILE A 335 -40.02 -5.69 2.51
CA ILE A 335 -40.84 -6.93 2.44
C ILE A 335 -39.87 -8.12 2.20
N SER A 336 -40.06 -9.28 2.84
CA SER A 336 -39.24 -10.52 2.73
C SER A 336 -37.81 -10.50 3.31
N SER A 337 -37.68 -10.34 4.62
CA SER A 337 -36.48 -10.74 5.37
C SER A 337 -36.55 -12.21 5.78
N ARG A 338 -35.55 -13.04 5.43
CA ARG A 338 -35.32 -14.32 6.14
C ARG A 338 -34.46 -14.03 7.36
N GLY A 339 -35.07 -14.20 8.53
CA GLY A 339 -34.57 -14.12 9.92
C GLY A 339 -33.13 -13.67 10.19
N SER A 340 -32.99 -12.66 11.05
CA SER A 340 -31.80 -12.46 11.87
C SER A 340 -31.81 -13.49 13.00
N ALA A 341 -30.73 -14.27 13.16
CA ALA A 341 -30.54 -15.16 14.30
C ALA A 341 -29.45 -14.58 15.21
N SER A 342 -29.73 -14.53 16.51
CA SER A 342 -28.78 -14.06 17.52
C SER A 342 -28.81 -15.02 18.70
N ASP A 343 -27.71 -15.76 18.89
CA ASP A 343 -27.49 -16.58 20.08
C ASP A 343 -26.62 -15.77 21.05
N CYS A 344 -27.19 -15.45 22.22
CA CYS A 344 -26.56 -14.72 23.32
C CYS A 344 -26.06 -15.65 24.42
#